data_AF-A0A2N0KGF3-F1
#
_entry.id   AF-A0A2N0KGF3-F1
#
_cell.length_a   1.000
_cell.length_b   1.000
_cell.length_c   1.000
_cell.angle_alpha   90.00
_cell.angle_beta   90.00
_cell.angle_gamma   90.00
#
_symmetry.space_group_name_H-M   'P 1'
#
loop_
_entity.id
_entity.type
_entity.pdbx_description
1 polymer ?
#
loop_
_entity_poly.entity_id
_entity_poly.type
_entity_poly.pdbx_seq_one_letter_code
_entity_poly.pdbx_strand_id
1 'polypeptide(L)'
;MSQVQEMLVPHLRHLNTYQGVDPMEVLAEQAGIPSDQVIRLNGNENPYGPSPKVVKALGSFEHYNHYPDPGQRRIRECLSEYLNVSPERIVCGNGSDELIDMLLRMFVGPGENILVPT
;
A
#
# COMPACT_ATOMS: atom_id res chain seq x y z
N MET A 1 0.54 30.07 -12.80
CA MET A 1 0.50 28.60 -12.77
C MET A 1 1.50 28.10 -13.80
N SER A 2 2.18 26.97 -13.57
CA SER A 2 3.11 26.45 -14.58
C SER A 2 2.31 25.94 -15.79
N GLN A 3 2.88 26.00 -17.00
CA GLN A 3 2.23 25.51 -18.23
C GLN A 3 1.78 24.02 -18.10
N VAL A 4 2.47 23.23 -17.28
CA VAL A 4 2.12 21.83 -16.98
C VAL A 4 0.83 21.72 -16.14
N GLN A 5 0.57 22.65 -15.20
CA GLN A 5 -0.64 22.61 -14.38
C GLN A 5 -1.91 22.78 -15.22
N GLU A 6 -1.84 23.53 -16.32
CA GLU A 6 -2.97 23.72 -17.25
C GLU A 6 -3.28 22.45 -18.05
N MET A 7 -2.28 21.58 -18.27
CA MET A 7 -2.44 20.29 -18.95
C MET A 7 -3.04 19.20 -18.06
N LEU A 8 -3.01 19.36 -16.72
CA LEU A 8 -3.59 18.39 -15.80
C LEU A 8 -5.10 18.33 -15.96
N VAL A 9 -5.66 17.12 -15.82
CA VAL A 9 -7.12 16.93 -15.77
C VAL A 9 -7.72 17.74 -14.61
N PRO A 10 -8.92 18.31 -14.76
CA PRO A 10 -9.43 19.34 -13.83
C PRO A 10 -9.42 18.93 -12.36
N HIS A 11 -9.78 17.69 -12.05
CA HIS A 11 -9.88 17.19 -10.67
C HIS A 11 -8.52 16.96 -9.98
N LEU A 12 -7.40 16.95 -10.71
CA LEU A 12 -6.06 16.85 -10.13
C LEU A 12 -5.41 18.22 -9.85
N ARG A 13 -5.94 19.31 -10.41
CA ARG A 13 -5.33 20.66 -10.29
C ARG A 13 -5.36 21.22 -8.87
N HIS A 14 -6.26 20.72 -8.04
CA HIS A 14 -6.50 21.20 -6.68
C HIS A 14 -6.15 20.15 -5.61
N LEU A 15 -5.52 19.03 -6.00
CA LEU A 15 -5.05 18.06 -5.03
C LEU A 15 -3.80 18.58 -4.32
N ASN A 16 -3.79 18.41 -3.00
CA ASN A 16 -2.57 18.59 -2.22
C ASN A 16 -1.56 17.51 -2.61
N THR A 17 -0.28 17.89 -2.61
CA THR A 17 0.80 16.93 -2.79
C THR A 17 0.82 15.95 -1.62
N TYR A 18 1.11 14.68 -1.91
CA TYR A 18 1.34 13.68 -0.88
C TYR A 18 2.48 14.13 0.04
N GLN A 19 2.23 14.09 1.35
CA GLN A 19 3.25 14.29 2.38
C GLN A 19 3.51 12.93 3.02
N GLY A 20 4.63 12.32 2.65
CA GLY A 20 5.07 11.07 3.25
C GLY A 20 5.60 11.27 4.67
N VAL A 21 5.80 10.16 5.38
CA VAL A 21 6.54 10.17 6.64
C VAL A 21 8.03 10.32 6.33
N ASP A 22 8.70 11.24 7.00
CA ASP A 22 10.13 11.44 6.87
C ASP A 22 10.91 10.16 7.24
N PRO A 23 12.03 9.86 6.57
CA PRO A 23 12.93 8.77 6.94
C PRO A 23 13.44 8.92 8.38
N MET A 24 13.82 7.79 8.97
CA MET A 24 14.30 7.72 10.35
C MET A 24 15.51 8.62 10.60
N GLU A 25 16.40 8.70 9.62
CA GLU A 25 17.60 9.54 9.67
C GLU A 25 17.23 11.02 9.75
N VAL A 26 16.22 11.43 8.99
CA VAL A 26 15.71 12.81 8.98
C VAL A 26 15.02 13.13 10.30
N LEU A 27 14.19 12.22 10.80
CA LEU A 27 13.53 12.37 12.11
C LEU A 27 14.55 12.44 13.26
N ALA A 28 15.62 11.64 13.20
CA ALA A 28 16.70 11.65 14.17
C ALA A 28 17.45 12.98 14.19
N GLU A 29 17.80 13.49 12.99
CA GLU A 29 18.47 14.78 12.82
C GLU A 29 17.61 15.93 13.37
N GLN A 30 16.31 15.98 13.01
CA GLN A 30 15.36 16.98 13.50
C GLN A 30 15.22 16.95 15.03
N ALA A 31 15.27 15.77 15.64
CA ALA A 31 15.17 15.59 17.08
C ALA A 31 16.51 15.76 17.83
N GLY A 32 17.63 15.87 17.11
CA GLY A 32 18.97 15.99 17.71
C GLY A 32 19.42 14.73 18.46
N ILE A 33 18.92 13.55 18.07
CA ILE A 33 19.27 12.26 18.69
C ILE A 33 19.95 11.33 17.67
N PRO A 34 20.75 10.36 18.14
CA PRO A 34 21.22 9.28 17.29
C PRO A 34 20.06 8.49 16.65
N SER A 35 20.23 8.06 15.39
CA SER A 35 19.18 7.35 14.64
C SER A 35 18.78 6.00 15.24
N ASP A 36 19.70 5.35 15.95
CA ASP A 36 19.46 4.10 16.69
C ASP A 36 18.63 4.29 17.97
N GLN A 37 18.41 5.53 18.41
CA GLN A 37 17.53 5.86 19.54
C GLN A 37 16.11 6.24 19.12
N VAL A 38 15.83 6.35 17.81
CA VAL A 38 14.49 6.65 17.33
C VAL A 38 13.61 5.40 17.46
N ILE A 39 12.53 5.51 18.24
CA ILE A 39 11.54 4.45 18.42
C ILE A 39 10.34 4.72 17.49
N ARG A 40 10.05 3.79 16.56
CA ARG A 40 8.93 3.91 15.62
C ARG A 40 7.63 3.40 16.22
N LEU A 41 6.64 4.28 16.36
CA LEU A 41 5.29 3.94 16.85
C LEU A 41 4.17 4.62 16.03
N ASN A 42 4.46 5.05 14.80
CA ASN A 42 3.58 5.88 13.97
C ASN A 42 3.03 5.19 12.71
N GLY A 43 3.54 4.00 12.36
CA GLY A 43 3.17 3.30 11.11
C GLY A 43 2.18 2.14 11.26
N ASN A 44 1.69 1.85 12.48
CA ASN A 44 0.92 0.63 12.78
C ASN A 44 1.61 -0.68 12.32
N GLU A 45 2.94 -0.65 12.16
CA GLU A 45 3.74 -1.80 11.75
C GLU A 45 3.85 -2.81 12.90
N ASN A 46 4.05 -4.09 12.56
CA ASN A 46 4.30 -5.11 13.57
C ASN A 46 5.73 -4.96 14.13
N PRO A 47 5.91 -4.63 15.44
CA PRO A 47 7.24 -4.40 16.02
C PRO A 47 8.09 -5.67 16.11
N TYR A 48 7.49 -6.86 15.99
CA TYR A 48 8.19 -8.14 16.06
C TYR A 48 8.79 -8.58 14.71
N GLY A 49 8.52 -7.85 13.63
CA GLY A 49 8.91 -8.23 12.28
C GLY A 49 8.09 -9.40 11.70
N PRO A 50 8.45 -9.86 10.49
CA PRO A 50 7.75 -10.95 9.82
C PRO A 50 8.05 -12.32 10.46
N SER A 51 7.20 -13.30 10.17
CA SER A 51 7.46 -14.69 10.58
C SER A 51 8.83 -15.20 10.07
N PRO A 52 9.59 -15.98 10.85
CA PRO A 52 10.84 -16.59 10.39
C PRO A 52 10.67 -17.44 9.12
N LYS A 53 9.48 -18.01 8.89
CA LYS A 53 9.15 -18.75 7.66
C LYS A 53 9.16 -17.85 6.43
N VAL A 54 8.66 -16.62 6.57
CA VAL A 54 8.64 -15.61 5.49
C VAL A 54 10.06 -15.15 5.18
N VAL A 55 10.86 -14.84 6.21
CA VAL A 55 12.28 -14.45 6.05
C VAL A 55 13.05 -15.52 5.28
N LYS A 56 12.88 -16.79 5.66
CA LYS A 56 13.51 -17.92 4.97
C LYS A 56 13.04 -18.03 3.50
N ALA A 57 11.73 -17.94 3.26
CA ALA A 57 11.17 -18.09 1.92
C ALA A 57 11.64 -16.98 0.95
N LEU A 58 11.67 -15.73 1.42
CA LEU A 58 12.19 -14.60 0.66
C LEU A 58 13.70 -14.70 0.47
N GLY A 59 14.45 -15.08 1.52
CA GLY A 59 15.90 -15.23 1.45
C GLY A 59 16.38 -16.31 0.47
N SER A 60 15.54 -17.32 0.17
CA SER A 60 15.85 -18.38 -0.79
C SER A 60 15.15 -18.23 -2.15
N PHE A 61 14.38 -17.16 -2.37
CA PHE A 61 13.70 -16.95 -3.66
C PHE A 61 14.69 -16.39 -4.68
N GLU A 62 14.74 -16.96 -5.89
CA GLU A 62 15.74 -16.57 -6.90
C GLU A 62 15.14 -15.79 -8.09
N HIS A 63 13.84 -15.94 -8.34
CA HIS A 63 13.19 -15.45 -9.56
C HIS A 63 12.58 -14.04 -9.42
N TYR A 64 13.26 -13.14 -8.69
CA TYR A 64 12.78 -11.76 -8.47
C TYR A 64 12.65 -10.94 -9.76
N ASN A 65 13.34 -11.34 -10.81
CA ASN A 65 13.30 -10.72 -12.14
C ASN A 65 12.14 -11.21 -13.01
N HIS A 66 11.36 -12.20 -12.56
CA HIS A 66 10.22 -12.71 -13.32
C HIS A 66 8.93 -11.99 -12.91
N TYR A 67 8.06 -11.73 -13.89
CA TYR A 67 6.70 -11.32 -13.59
C TYR A 67 6.00 -12.42 -12.77
N PRO A 68 5.21 -12.05 -11.74
CA PRO A 68 4.43 -13.01 -10.98
C PRO A 68 3.29 -13.58 -11.83
N ASP A 69 2.65 -14.64 -11.32
CA ASP A 69 1.42 -15.17 -11.93
C ASP A 69 0.35 -14.07 -12.00
N PRO A 70 -0.08 -13.62 -13.20
CA PRO A 70 -1.05 -12.54 -13.33
C PRO A 70 -2.42 -12.93 -12.78
N GLY A 71 -2.72 -14.23 -12.68
CA GLY A 71 -3.95 -14.74 -12.08
C GLY A 71 -3.92 -14.83 -10.57
N GLN A 72 -2.76 -14.62 -9.93
CA GLN A 72 -2.54 -14.71 -8.48
C GLN A 72 -3.09 -16.03 -7.89
N ARG A 73 -3.05 -17.12 -8.66
CA ARG A 73 -3.83 -18.35 -8.37
C ARG A 73 -3.45 -18.97 -7.04
N ARG A 74 -2.14 -19.13 -6.81
CA ARG A 74 -1.63 -19.77 -5.60
C ARG A 74 -2.03 -19.04 -4.31
N ILE A 75 -1.94 -17.70 -4.29
CA ILE A 75 -2.31 -16.93 -3.09
C ILE A 75 -3.84 -16.95 -2.88
N ARG A 76 -4.63 -16.90 -3.96
CA ARG A 76 -6.09 -17.01 -3.89
C ARG A 76 -6.53 -18.37 -3.37
N GLU A 77 -5.88 -19.45 -3.80
CA GLU A 77 -6.11 -20.82 -3.28
C GLU A 77 -5.79 -20.90 -1.79
N CYS A 78 -4.61 -20.44 -1.35
CA CYS A 78 -4.24 -20.45 0.07
C CYS A 78 -5.19 -19.63 0.95
N LEU A 79 -5.62 -18.46 0.47
CA LEU A 79 -6.59 -17.62 1.20
C LEU A 79 -7.99 -18.24 1.20
N SER A 80 -8.40 -18.89 0.11
CA SER A 80 -9.66 -19.62 -0.01
C SER A 80 -9.77 -20.71 1.05
N GLU A 81 -8.71 -21.51 1.23
CA GLU A 81 -8.64 -22.53 2.28
C GLU A 81 -8.68 -21.92 3.68
N TYR A 82 -7.92 -20.85 3.92
CA TYR A 82 -7.87 -20.18 5.22
C TYR A 82 -9.20 -19.53 5.63
N LEU A 83 -9.88 -18.90 4.68
CA LEU A 83 -11.13 -18.15 4.90
C LEU A 83 -12.39 -18.99 4.70
N ASN A 84 -12.27 -20.21 4.14
CA ASN A 84 -13.38 -21.07 3.74
C ASN A 84 -14.38 -20.39 2.78
N VAL A 85 -13.85 -19.75 1.73
CA VAL A 85 -14.63 -19.10 0.65
C VAL A 85 -14.04 -19.47 -0.70
N SER A 86 -14.85 -19.46 -1.77
CA SER A 86 -14.31 -19.85 -3.09
C SER A 86 -13.28 -18.81 -3.61
N PRO A 87 -12.24 -19.25 -4.35
CA PRO A 87 -11.21 -18.34 -4.89
C PRO A 87 -11.78 -17.21 -5.76
N GLU A 88 -12.92 -17.43 -6.41
CA GLU A 88 -13.65 -16.44 -7.23
C GLU A 88 -14.13 -15.22 -6.42
N ARG A 89 -14.20 -15.35 -5.09
CA ARG A 89 -14.55 -14.25 -4.16
C ARG A 89 -13.33 -13.47 -3.66
N ILE A 90 -12.12 -13.81 -4.12
CA ILE A 90 -10.86 -13.23 -3.65
C ILE A 90 -10.18 -12.47 -4.79
N VAL A 91 -9.86 -11.21 -4.52
CA VAL A 91 -9.03 -10.35 -5.36
C VAL A 91 -7.80 -9.96 -4.53
N CYS A 92 -6.59 -10.08 -5.10
CA CYS A 92 -5.38 -9.60 -4.43
C CYS A 92 -4.92 -8.30 -5.09
N GLY A 93 -4.60 -7.30 -4.27
CA GLY A 93 -4.00 -6.02 -4.68
C GLY A 93 -2.64 -5.81 -4.02
N ASN A 94 -1.96 -4.77 -4.45
CA ASN A 94 -0.73 -4.24 -3.88
C ASN A 94 -1.03 -3.40 -2.63
N GLY A 95 -1.55 -4.08 -1.60
CA GLY A 95 -2.12 -3.43 -0.41
C GLY A 95 -3.60 -3.11 -0.56
N SER A 96 -4.26 -2.85 0.57
CA SER A 96 -5.69 -2.56 0.58
C SER A 96 -6.04 -1.20 -0.02
N ASP A 97 -5.11 -0.23 0.02
CA ASP A 97 -5.28 1.09 -0.58
C ASP A 97 -5.55 1.01 -2.09
N GLU A 98 -4.87 0.11 -2.82
CA GLU A 98 -5.15 -0.10 -4.24
C GLU A 98 -6.56 -0.65 -4.45
N LEU A 99 -7.01 -1.59 -3.60
CA LEU A 99 -8.36 -2.13 -3.71
C LEU A 99 -9.42 -1.07 -3.43
N ILE A 100 -9.17 -0.17 -2.47
CA ILE A 100 -10.04 0.98 -2.19
C ILE A 100 -10.05 1.95 -3.38
N ASP A 101 -8.89 2.30 -3.94
CA ASP A 101 -8.79 3.15 -5.13
C ASP A 101 -9.54 2.55 -6.34
N MET A 102 -9.39 1.25 -6.58
CA MET A 102 -10.13 0.54 -7.63
C MET A 102 -11.64 0.63 -7.41
N LEU A 103 -12.13 0.43 -6.19
CA LEU A 103 -13.55 0.56 -5.87
C LEU A 103 -14.06 1.98 -6.17
N LEU A 104 -13.31 3.00 -5.74
CA LEU A 104 -13.67 4.40 -6.02
C LEU A 104 -13.71 4.69 -7.52
N ARG A 105 -12.72 4.23 -8.29
CA ARG A 105 -12.68 4.41 -9.75
C ARG A 105 -13.82 3.72 -10.50
N MET A 106 -14.29 2.57 -10.00
CA MET A 106 -15.37 1.82 -10.62
C MET A 106 -16.76 2.38 -10.29
N PHE A 107 -16.94 2.93 -9.09
CA PHE A 107 -18.27 3.22 -8.55
C PHE A 107 -18.51 4.68 -8.17
N VAL A 108 -17.53 5.58 -8.34
CA VAL A 108 -17.68 7.01 -8.00
C VAL A 108 -17.28 7.90 -9.16
N GLY A 109 -18.29 8.56 -9.74
CA GLY A 109 -18.15 9.56 -10.80
C GLY A 109 -18.31 11.00 -10.32
N PRO A 110 -18.06 11.99 -11.20
CA PRO A 110 -18.28 13.40 -10.89
C PRO A 110 -19.73 13.68 -10.47
N GLY A 111 -19.91 14.31 -9.30
CA GLY A 111 -21.22 14.64 -8.73
C GLY A 111 -21.84 13.56 -7.86
N GLU A 112 -21.21 12.39 -7.74
CA GLU A 112 -21.60 11.36 -6.78
C GLU A 112 -21.01 11.62 -5.38
N ASN A 113 -21.64 11.05 -4.36
CA ASN A 113 -21.28 11.29 -2.96
C ASN A 113 -20.72 10.02 -2.33
N ILE A 114 -19.74 10.19 -1.43
CA ILE A 114 -19.20 9.13 -0.58
C ILE A 114 -19.58 9.46 0.86
N LEU A 115 -20.12 8.48 1.58
CA LEU A 115 -20.36 8.58 3.01
C LEU A 115 -19.18 7.97 3.76
N VAL A 116 -18.53 8.76 4.60
CA VAL A 116 -17.43 8.32 5.47
C VAL A 116 -17.73 8.71 6.92
N PRO A 117 -17.38 7.86 7.91
CA PRO A 117 -17.51 8.24 9.31
C PRO A 117 -16.56 9.41 9.64
N THR A 118 -17.02 10.30 10.51
CA THR A 118 -16.25 11.45 11.04
C THR A 118 -15.79 11.20 12.45
#